data_AF-A0A101WXJ7-F1
#
_entry.id   AF-A0A101WXJ7-F1
#
_cell.length_a   1.000
_cell.length_b   1.000
_cell.length_c   1.000
_cell.angle_alpha   90.00
_cell.angle_beta   90.00
_cell.angle_gamma   90.00
#
_symmetry.space_group_name_H-M   'P 1'
#
loop_
_entity.id
_entity.type
_entity.pdbx_description
1 polymer ?
#
loop_
_entity_poly.entity_id
_entity_poly.type
_entity_poly.pdbx_seq_one_letter_code
_entity_poly.pdbx_strand_id
1 'polypeptide(L)'
;MKRARKNCITLVTDVCNDSLDRFKSVLNAAIKRAGFGGALRVLVYKCKDLDFNRYIRELNSVTANNYTVTIFVYEFNDLSELVKEIDKNIFSGCDNTSLISTIELPISANYERLK
;
A
#
# COMPACT_ATOMS: atom_id res chain seq x y z
N MET A 1 6.47 12.03 -27.96
CA MET A 1 6.43 10.91 -26.97
C MET A 1 5.20 11.09 -26.10
N LYS A 2 4.30 10.09 -26.01
CA LYS A 2 3.17 10.13 -25.06
C LYS A 2 3.76 10.08 -23.64
N ARG A 3 3.44 11.06 -22.79
CA ARG A 3 3.81 11.04 -21.37
C ARG A 3 3.15 9.80 -20.75
N ALA A 4 3.94 8.90 -20.17
CA ALA A 4 3.40 7.77 -19.42
C ALA A 4 2.59 8.32 -18.25
N ARG A 5 1.33 7.89 -18.09
CA ARG A 5 0.49 8.34 -16.99
C ARG A 5 1.06 7.84 -15.67
N LYS A 6 1.36 8.75 -14.74
CA LYS A 6 1.86 8.42 -13.41
C LYS A 6 0.68 8.15 -12.48
N ASN A 7 0.37 6.87 -12.25
CA ASN A 7 -0.66 6.50 -11.27
C ASN A 7 -0.04 6.37 -9.89
N CYS A 8 -0.74 6.92 -8.89
CA CYS A 8 -0.33 6.88 -7.50
C CYS A 8 -1.39 6.19 -6.66
N ILE A 9 -1.00 5.09 -6.03
CA ILE A 9 -1.92 4.23 -5.29
C ILE A 9 -1.57 4.30 -3.81
N THR A 10 -2.57 4.55 -2.96
CA THR A 10 -2.48 4.30 -1.54
C THR A 10 -3.13 2.94 -1.26
N LEU A 11 -2.34 2.00 -0.76
CA LEU A 11 -2.81 0.70 -0.29
C LEU A 11 -2.87 0.73 1.24
N VAL A 12 -4.04 0.47 1.80
CA VAL A 12 -4.20 0.16 3.22
C VAL A 12 -4.33 -1.35 3.38
N THR A 13 -3.50 -1.95 4.22
CA THR A 13 -3.52 -3.40 4.41
C THR A 13 -3.35 -3.74 5.88
N ASP A 14 -4.17 -4.67 6.33
CA ASP A 14 -4.03 -5.31 7.63
C ASP A 14 -3.22 -6.59 7.48
N VAL A 15 -2.14 -6.72 8.25
CA VAL A 15 -1.33 -7.95 8.30
C VAL A 15 -1.54 -8.72 9.61
N CYS A 16 -2.41 -8.25 10.50
CA CYS A 16 -2.76 -8.94 11.75
C CYS A 16 -3.53 -10.23 11.49
N ASN A 17 -4.51 -10.16 10.59
CA ASN A 17 -5.47 -11.22 10.34
C ASN A 17 -5.21 -11.96 9.01
N ASP A 18 -4.24 -11.48 8.23
CA ASP A 18 -3.95 -11.96 6.89
C ASP A 18 -2.67 -12.80 6.84
N SER A 19 -2.64 -13.78 5.94
CA SER A 19 -1.41 -14.49 5.65
C SER A 19 -0.41 -13.58 4.94
N LEU A 20 0.89 -13.79 5.16
CA LEU A 20 1.93 -13.06 4.43
C LEU A 20 1.87 -13.30 2.92
N ASP A 21 1.33 -14.44 2.48
CA ASP A 21 1.06 -14.72 1.07
C ASP A 21 -0.04 -13.79 0.52
N ARG A 22 -1.09 -13.52 1.31
CA ARG A 22 -2.12 -12.53 0.96
C ARG A 22 -1.52 -11.14 0.89
N PHE A 23 -0.72 -10.73 1.88
CA PHE A 23 -0.01 -9.45 1.87
C PHE A 23 0.83 -9.28 0.59
N LYS A 24 1.61 -10.30 0.23
CA LYS A 24 2.41 -10.33 -1.00
C LYS A 24 1.55 -10.21 -2.26
N SER A 25 0.43 -10.92 -2.32
CA SER A 25 -0.51 -10.86 -3.45
C SER A 25 -1.10 -9.46 -3.63
N VAL A 26 -1.59 -8.88 -2.53
CA VAL A 26 -2.17 -7.54 -2.50
C VAL A 26 -1.14 -6.48 -2.89
N LEU A 27 0.08 -6.58 -2.36
CA LEU A 27 1.16 -5.65 -2.69
C LEU A 27 1.52 -5.71 -4.18
N ASN A 28 1.64 -6.91 -4.75
CA ASN A 28 1.89 -7.07 -6.19
C ASN A 28 0.74 -6.55 -7.05
N ALA A 29 -0.52 -6.74 -6.63
CA ALA A 29 -1.67 -6.19 -7.32
C ALA A 29 -1.65 -4.65 -7.32
N ALA A 30 -1.31 -4.03 -6.19
CA ALA A 30 -1.18 -2.59 -6.07
C ALA A 30 -0.04 -2.03 -6.94
N ILE A 31 1.11 -2.71 -6.99
CA ILE A 31 2.24 -2.34 -7.86
C ILE A 31 1.84 -2.38 -9.33
N LYS A 32 1.16 -3.44 -9.78
CA LYS A 32 0.66 -3.56 -11.15
C LYS A 32 -0.29 -2.41 -11.52
N ARG A 33 -1.11 -1.95 -10.57
CA ARG A 33 -2.03 -0.81 -10.78
C ARG A 33 -1.30 0.54 -10.83
N ALA A 34 -0.28 0.73 -9.99
CA ALA A 34 0.57 1.93 -10.05
C ALA A 34 1.30 2.02 -11.40
N GLY A 35 1.77 0.89 -11.92
CA GLY A 35 2.38 0.80 -13.26
C GLY A 35 3.72 1.54 -13.37
N PHE A 36 4.36 1.44 -14.53
CA PHE A 36 5.71 1.98 -14.74
C PHE A 36 5.78 3.50 -14.50
N GLY A 37 6.72 3.94 -13.66
CA GLY A 37 6.92 5.34 -13.27
C GLY A 37 5.92 5.84 -12.22
N GLY A 38 4.97 4.99 -11.81
CA GLY A 38 4.00 5.26 -10.76
C GLY A 38 4.59 5.28 -9.36
N ALA A 39 3.73 5.56 -8.38
CA ALA A 39 4.09 5.48 -6.97
C ALA A 39 3.07 4.66 -6.18
N LEU A 40 3.54 3.94 -5.17
CA LEU A 40 2.73 3.16 -4.26
C LEU A 40 3.07 3.56 -2.83
N ARG A 41 2.06 3.95 -2.08
CA ARG A 41 2.14 4.20 -0.64
C ARG A 41 1.40 3.07 0.05
N VAL A 42 2.08 2.36 0.94
CA VAL A 42 1.55 1.22 1.67
C VAL A 42 1.42 1.63 3.13
N LEU A 43 0.20 1.63 3.65
CA LEU A 43 -0.10 1.85 5.06
C LEU A 43 -0.46 0.51 5.68
N VAL A 44 0.44 0.00 6.51
CA VAL A 44 0.33 -1.34 7.09
C VAL A 44 -0.17 -1.23 8.52
N TYR A 45 -1.33 -1.82 8.80
CA TYR A 45 -1.81 -2.05 10.16
C TYR A 45 -1.25 -3.37 10.66
N LYS A 46 -0.41 -3.33 11.71
CA LYS A 46 0.33 -4.49 12.23
C LYS A 46 -0.15 -4.88 13.63
N CYS A 47 -0.10 -6.17 13.93
CA CYS A 47 -0.31 -6.68 15.28
C CYS A 47 1.01 -6.70 16.05
N LYS A 48 0.92 -6.71 17.38
CA LYS A 48 2.09 -6.79 18.26
C LYS A 48 2.88 -8.10 18.07
N ASP A 49 2.18 -9.19 17.78
CA ASP A 49 2.75 -10.54 17.69
C ASP A 49 3.18 -10.92 16.26
N LEU A 50 3.23 -9.95 15.33
CA LEU A 50 3.69 -10.19 13.97
C LEU A 50 5.17 -10.62 13.98
N ASP A 51 5.49 -11.70 13.27
CA ASP A 51 6.88 -12.04 12.97
C ASP A 51 7.49 -10.99 12.03
N PHE A 52 8.13 -9.99 12.63
CA PHE A 52 8.72 -8.85 11.95
C PHE A 52 9.77 -9.27 10.93
N ASN A 53 10.59 -10.29 11.23
CA ASN A 53 11.64 -10.77 10.33
C ASN A 53 11.03 -11.37 9.06
N ARG A 54 9.97 -12.18 9.22
CA ARG A 54 9.27 -12.78 8.09
C ARG A 54 8.56 -11.72 7.25
N TYR A 55 7.88 -10.77 7.89
CA TYR A 55 7.19 -9.67 7.22
C TYR A 55 8.15 -8.78 6.40
N ILE A 56 9.25 -8.31 7.00
CA ILE A 56 10.23 -7.48 6.30
C ILE A 56 10.88 -8.24 5.14
N ARG A 57 11.14 -9.54 5.30
CA ARG A 57 11.68 -10.36 4.21
C ARG A 57 10.74 -10.41 3.01
N GLU A 58 9.44 -10.63 3.22
CA GLU A 58 8.46 -10.63 2.12
C GLU A 58 8.32 -9.24 1.49
N LEU A 59 8.27 -8.18 2.31
CA LEU A 59 8.22 -6.81 1.82
C LEU A 59 9.43 -6.47 0.93
N ASN A 60 10.64 -6.78 1.42
CA ASN A 60 11.88 -6.57 0.68
C ASN A 60 11.91 -7.39 -0.61
N SER A 61 11.43 -8.64 -0.57
CA SER A 61 11.32 -9.48 -1.77
C SER A 61 10.45 -8.82 -2.84
N VAL A 62 9.30 -8.25 -2.47
CA VAL A 62 8.43 -7.58 -3.44
C VAL A 62 9.04 -6.28 -3.93
N THR A 63 9.54 -5.43 -3.03
CA THR A 63 10.13 -4.12 -3.39
C THR A 63 11.37 -4.29 -4.28
N ALA A 64 12.27 -5.21 -3.93
CA ALA A 64 13.48 -5.47 -4.72
C ALA A 64 13.18 -6.03 -6.12
N ASN A 65 12.05 -6.71 -6.31
CA ASN A 65 11.66 -7.22 -7.63
C ASN A 65 10.90 -6.18 -8.49
N ASN A 66 10.63 -4.98 -7.97
CA ASN A 66 9.78 -3.99 -8.63
C ASN A 66 10.46 -2.61 -8.68
N TYR A 67 11.50 -2.48 -9.51
CA TYR A 67 12.23 -1.21 -9.72
C TYR A 67 11.46 -0.14 -10.51
N THR A 68 10.29 -0.48 -11.06
CA THR A 68 9.54 0.40 -11.95
C THR A 68 8.58 1.33 -11.21
N VAL A 69 8.40 1.15 -9.89
CA VAL A 69 7.45 1.90 -9.06
C VAL A 69 8.17 2.43 -7.83
N THR A 70 7.92 3.67 -7.45
CA THR A 70 8.41 4.20 -6.17
C THR A 70 7.50 3.72 -5.05
N ILE A 71 8.04 2.94 -4.10
CA ILE A 71 7.26 2.34 -3.01
C ILE A 71 7.64 3.01 -1.69
N PHE A 72 6.63 3.51 -0.97
CA PHE A 72 6.74 4.06 0.39
C PHE A 72 5.95 3.17 1.33
N VAL A 73 6.54 2.76 2.45
CA VAL A 73 5.88 1.86 3.42
C VAL A 73 5.86 2.55 4.77
N TYR A 74 4.68 2.59 5.38
CA TYR A 74 4.45 3.16 6.70
C TYR A 74 3.69 2.15 7.53
N GLU A 75 4.06 2.06 8.80
CA GLU A 75 3.65 0.98 9.67
C GLU A 75 2.99 1.53 10.94
N PHE A 76 1.84 0.99 11.29
CA PHE A 76 0.99 1.48 12.37
C PHE A 76 0.56 0.33 13.27
N ASN A 77 0.56 0.61 14.57
CA ASN A 77 -0.02 -0.29 15.58
C ASN A 77 -1.40 0.20 16.05
N ASP A 78 -1.81 1.40 15.62
CA ASP A 78 -3.09 2.04 15.95
C ASP A 78 -3.83 2.43 14.65
N LEU A 79 -5.08 1.97 14.52
CA LEU A 79 -5.91 2.23 13.34
C LEU A 79 -6.23 3.72 13.20
N SER A 80 -6.38 4.45 14.30
CA SER A 80 -6.67 5.88 14.30
C SER A 80 -5.49 6.71 13.76
N GLU A 81 -4.25 6.29 14.05
CA GLU A 81 -3.05 6.91 13.48
C GLU A 81 -2.92 6.63 11.99
N LEU A 82 -3.20 5.38 11.58
CA LEU A 82 -3.22 5.01 10.17
C LEU A 82 -4.25 5.85 9.40
N VAL A 83 -5.45 6.01 9.95
CA VAL A 83 -6.52 6.80 9.32
C VAL A 83 -6.10 8.25 9.13
N LYS A 84 -5.48 8.88 10.14
CA LYS A 84 -4.92 10.24 10.00
C LYS A 84 -3.83 10.32 8.94
N GLU A 85 -3.09 9.24 8.72
CA GLU A 85 -2.07 9.18 7.70
C GLU A 85 -2.67 9.15 6.28
N ILE A 86 -3.83 8.51 6.08
CA ILE A 86 -4.52 8.47 4.78
C ILE A 86 -4.75 9.89 4.23
N ASP A 87 -5.20 10.81 5.08
CA ASP A 87 -5.52 12.19 4.71
C ASP A 87 -4.29 13.01 4.31
N LYS A 88 -3.08 12.55 4.67
CA LYS A 88 -1.84 13.18 4.21
C LYS A 88 -1.62 12.80 2.75
N ASN A 89 -1.90 13.72 1.84
CA ASN A 89 -1.49 13.54 0.45
C ASN A 89 0.03 13.74 0.32
N ILE A 90 0.78 12.64 0.33
CA ILE A 90 2.24 12.67 0.14
C ILE A 90 2.64 12.60 -1.34
N PHE A 91 1.69 12.37 -2.24
CA PHE A 91 1.97 12.20 -3.65
C PHE A 91 2.04 13.54 -4.36
N SER A 92 3.09 13.73 -5.16
CA SER A 92 3.27 14.88 -6.04
C SER A 92 3.48 14.44 -7.50
N GLY A 93 2.88 15.21 -8.42
CA GLY A 93 3.02 15.02 -9.86
C GLY A 93 2.36 13.74 -10.41
N CYS A 94 1.31 13.23 -9.77
CA CYS A 94 0.56 12.07 -10.24
C CYS A 94 -0.62 12.52 -11.11
N ASP A 95 -0.89 11.77 -12.18
CA ASP A 95 -2.03 12.01 -13.05
C ASP A 95 -3.34 11.46 -12.47
N ASN A 96 -3.24 10.35 -11.72
CA ASN A 96 -4.36 9.74 -11.01
C ASN A 96 -3.94 9.32 -9.61
N THR A 97 -4.85 9.47 -8.65
CA THR A 97 -4.73 8.94 -7.29
C THR A 97 -5.85 7.96 -7.00
N SER A 98 -5.55 6.88 -6.28
CA SER A 98 -6.57 5.92 -5.86
C SER A 98 -6.24 5.34 -4.49
N LEU A 99 -7.28 5.08 -3.70
CA LEU A 99 -7.18 4.43 -2.41
C LEU A 99 -7.78 3.03 -2.52
N ILE A 100 -7.00 2.02 -2.14
CA ILE A 100 -7.41 0.61 -2.09
C ILE A 100 -7.17 0.09 -0.68
N SER A 101 -8.04 -0.78 -0.19
CA SER A 101 -7.96 -1.30 1.18
C SER A 101 -8.30 -2.78 1.28
N THR A 102 -7.60 -3.54 2.12
CA THR A 102 -8.00 -4.93 2.48
C THR A 102 -8.97 -4.97 3.67
N ILE A 103 -9.08 -3.88 4.42
CA ILE A 103 -9.97 -3.74 5.57
C ILE A 103 -11.01 -2.65 5.35
N GLU A 104 -12.03 -2.68 6.20
CA GLU A 104 -13.00 -1.60 6.29
C GLU A 104 -12.38 -0.41 7.02
N LEU A 105 -12.38 0.73 6.35
CA LEU A 105 -11.81 1.97 6.88
C LEU A 105 -12.93 2.85 7.44
N PRO A 106 -12.78 3.40 8.66
CA PRO A 106 -13.77 4.28 9.26
C PRO A 106 -13.62 5.72 8.72
N ILE A 107 -13.64 5.87 7.40
CA ILE A 107 -13.47 7.15 6.69
C ILE A 107 -14.56 7.34 5.65
N SER A 108 -14.92 8.60 5.41
CA SER A 108 -15.83 9.03 4.34
C SER A 108 -15.11 9.25 3.00
N ALA A 109 -14.07 8.47 2.71
CA ALA A 109 -13.32 8.53 1.46
C ALA A 109 -13.82 7.45 0.49
N ASN A 110 -13.80 7.76 -0.82
CA ASN A 110 -14.03 6.74 -1.85
C ASN A 110 -12.79 5.85 -1.96
N TYR A 111 -12.90 4.59 -1.54
CA TYR A 111 -11.87 3.57 -1.70
C TYR A 111 -12.43 2.27 -2.26
N GLU A 112 -11.58 1.52 -2.95
CA GLU A 112 -11.91 0.17 -3.40
C GLU A 112 -11.51 -0.85 -2.33
N ARG A 113 -12.44 -1.72 -1.94
CA ARG A 113 -12.16 -2.83 -1.04
C ARG A 113 -11.69 -4.04 -1.84
N LEU A 114 -10.46 -4.48 -1.58
CA LEU A 114 -9.92 -5.73 -2.11
C LEU A 114 -10.43 -6.89 -1.25
N LYS A 115 -11.08 -7.86 -1.90
CA LYS A 115 -11.49 -9.12 -1.27
C LYS A 115 -10.30 -10.07 -1.15
#